data_AF-A0A382VZP6-F1
#
_entry.id   AF-A0A382VZP6-F1
#
_cell.length_a   1.000
_cell.length_b   1.000
_cell.length_c   1.000
_cell.angle_alpha   90.00
_cell.angle_beta   90.00
_cell.angle_gamma   90.00
#
_symmetry.space_group_name_H-M   'P 1'
#
loop_
_entity.id
_entity.type
_entity.pdbx_description
1 polymer ?
#
loop_
_entity_poly.entity_id
_entity_poly.type
_entity_poly.pdbx_seq_one_letter_code
_entity_poly.pdbx_strand_id
1 'polypeptide(L)'
;YSSTEVKKSINSITSEKIAGGILSLLGIDYKFDYETVFVGSLFVNKQVEVIPQTIADIDFYPMSIRMDYHFNERNLVQQFSTTDKPINIITNKPISEAALLKIRKRIECIYYLIEDDENPAFIEKAKRFQIPFKLMSYMEKSKIQDKKLKYMDLAPIFKQKIADPKEIKELKNEDLSSLYYFSNKRVLNKGKIYLSKAGYDAGQPHESKDSPQKIVDSEDFWKELDCFKIVRKVS
;
A
#
# COMPACT_ATOMS: atom_id res chain seq x y z
N TYR A 1 24.42 -23.94 5.72
CA TYR A 1 23.40 -23.74 4.68
C TYR A 1 23.43 -22.28 4.27
N SER A 2 24.02 -21.96 3.12
CA SER A 2 24.03 -20.61 2.54
C SER A 2 23.14 -20.64 1.31
N SER A 3 22.03 -19.90 1.38
CA SER A 3 21.09 -19.73 0.26
C SER A 3 21.01 -18.25 -0.09
N THR A 4 22.13 -17.68 -0.54
CA THR A 4 22.13 -16.41 -1.25
C THR A 4 21.66 -16.66 -2.68
N GLU A 5 20.37 -16.49 -2.95
CA GLU A 5 19.84 -16.48 -4.31
C GLU A 5 20.41 -15.23 -5.03
N VAL A 6 21.31 -15.46 -5.98
CA VAL A 6 21.84 -14.40 -6.86
C VAL A 6 20.69 -13.93 -7.75
N LYS A 7 20.42 -12.62 -7.74
CA LYS A 7 19.39 -11.91 -8.52
C LYS A 7 19.28 -12.51 -9.94
N LYS A 8 18.15 -13.15 -10.26
CA LYS A 8 17.93 -13.79 -11.58
C LYS A 8 18.08 -12.75 -12.70
N SER A 9 19.08 -12.92 -13.58
CA SER A 9 19.40 -11.99 -14.68
C SER A 9 18.27 -11.84 -15.70
N ILE A 10 17.31 -12.78 -15.73
CA ILE A 10 16.12 -12.75 -16.58
C ILE A 10 15.27 -11.48 -16.40
N ASN A 11 15.30 -10.86 -15.22
CA ASN A 11 14.57 -9.62 -14.93
C ASN A 11 15.37 -8.34 -15.25
N SER A 12 16.53 -8.44 -15.91
CA SER A 12 17.36 -7.27 -16.24
C SER A 12 16.92 -6.54 -17.51
N ILE A 13 16.20 -7.21 -18.41
CA ILE A 13 15.62 -6.60 -19.60
C ILE A 13 14.20 -6.18 -19.28
N THR A 14 13.93 -4.89 -19.35
CA THR A 14 12.60 -4.37 -19.06
C THR A 14 11.62 -4.70 -20.19
N SER A 15 10.34 -4.83 -19.85
CA SER A 15 9.27 -5.11 -20.84
C SER A 15 9.24 -4.09 -21.97
N GLU A 16 9.61 -2.83 -21.70
CA GLU A 16 9.67 -1.77 -22.71
C GLU A 16 10.78 -2.02 -23.73
N LYS A 17 11.95 -2.52 -23.29
CA LYS A 17 13.06 -2.87 -24.20
C LYS A 17 12.68 -4.03 -25.12
N ILE A 18 11.96 -5.02 -24.60
CA ILE A 18 11.47 -6.16 -25.40
C ILE A 18 10.42 -5.68 -26.40
N ALA A 19 9.41 -4.93 -25.94
CA ALA A 19 8.37 -4.39 -26.80
C ALA A 19 8.94 -3.47 -27.88
N GLY A 20 9.86 -2.56 -27.54
CA GLY A 20 10.54 -1.68 -28.47
C GLY A 20 11.32 -2.46 -29.54
N GLY A 21 12.01 -3.53 -29.14
CA GLY A 21 12.69 -4.43 -30.08
C GLY A 21 11.74 -5.12 -31.06
N ILE A 22 10.60 -5.63 -30.58
CA ILE A 22 9.57 -6.25 -31.42
C ILE A 22 8.97 -5.22 -32.38
N LEU A 23 8.59 -4.04 -31.90
CA LEU A 23 8.00 -2.99 -32.72
C LEU A 23 8.97 -2.50 -33.80
N SER A 24 10.25 -2.37 -33.45
CA SER A 24 11.31 -2.03 -34.41
C SER A 24 11.44 -3.09 -35.50
N LEU A 25 11.39 -4.38 -35.16
CA LEU A 25 11.41 -5.49 -36.13
C LEU A 25 10.18 -5.48 -37.05
N LEU A 26 9.03 -5.03 -36.54
CA LEU A 26 7.79 -4.89 -37.30
C LEU A 26 7.72 -3.57 -38.11
N GLY A 27 8.74 -2.70 -38.03
CA GLY A 27 8.74 -1.40 -38.69
C GLY A 27 7.71 -0.42 -38.11
N ILE A 28 7.27 -0.64 -36.87
CA ILE A 28 6.30 0.21 -36.16
C ILE A 28 7.10 1.25 -35.37
N ASP A 29 6.99 2.52 -35.75
CA ASP A 29 7.55 3.63 -34.99
C ASP A 29 6.69 3.90 -33.75
N TYR A 30 7.15 3.40 -32.61
CA TYR A 30 6.53 3.64 -31.32
C TYR A 30 7.61 3.94 -30.29
N LYS A 31 7.51 5.11 -29.67
CA LYS A 31 8.38 5.53 -28.58
C LYS A 31 7.57 5.57 -27.30
N PHE A 32 8.10 4.93 -26.27
CA PHE A 32 7.56 5.04 -24.93
C PHE A 32 8.22 6.23 -24.24
N ASP A 33 7.41 7.17 -23.74
CA ASP A 33 7.88 8.46 -23.18
C ASP A 33 8.65 8.33 -21.87
N TYR A 34 8.85 7.12 -21.35
CA TYR A 34 9.38 6.88 -20.02
C TYR A 34 10.40 5.73 -19.98
N GLU A 35 11.48 5.91 -19.21
CA GLU A 35 12.43 4.86 -18.88
C GLU A 35 12.21 4.37 -17.45
N THR A 36 12.20 3.04 -17.25
CA THR A 36 12.06 2.44 -15.92
C THR A 36 13.34 2.59 -15.09
N VAL A 37 13.22 3.20 -13.91
CA VAL A 37 14.32 3.39 -12.96
C VAL A 37 14.28 2.34 -11.85
N PHE A 38 13.08 2.07 -11.31
CA PHE A 38 12.91 1.12 -10.21
C PHE A 38 11.55 0.40 -10.32
N VAL A 39 11.51 -0.87 -9.90
CA VAL A 39 10.26 -1.65 -9.82
C VAL A 39 10.19 -2.28 -8.43
N GLY A 40 9.19 -1.86 -7.66
CA GLY A 40 8.88 -2.40 -6.35
C GLY A 40 8.40 -3.84 -6.42
N SER A 41 8.71 -4.62 -5.39
CA SER A 41 8.45 -6.07 -5.36
C SER A 41 6.96 -6.43 -5.41
N LEU A 42 6.08 -5.50 -5.01
CA LEU A 42 4.64 -5.64 -4.97
C LEU A 42 3.94 -4.85 -6.10
N PHE A 43 4.69 -4.27 -7.05
CA PHE A 43 4.10 -3.44 -8.11
C PHE A 43 3.06 -4.19 -8.93
N VAL A 44 3.24 -5.50 -9.17
CA VAL A 44 2.29 -6.32 -9.93
C VAL A 44 0.98 -6.56 -9.18
N ASN A 45 0.95 -6.35 -7.86
CA ASN A 45 -0.22 -6.60 -7.03
C ASN A 45 -1.22 -5.46 -7.20
N LYS A 46 -2.42 -5.83 -7.60
CA LYS A 46 -3.57 -4.92 -7.67
C LYS A 46 -4.27 -4.89 -6.32
N GLN A 47 -4.54 -3.69 -5.81
CA GLN A 47 -5.28 -3.51 -4.56
C GLN A 47 -6.06 -2.20 -4.56
N VAL A 48 -7.18 -2.18 -3.85
CA VAL A 48 -7.95 -0.95 -3.63
C VAL A 48 -7.99 -0.63 -2.15
N GLU A 49 -7.73 0.64 -1.86
CA GLU A 49 -7.89 1.23 -0.55
C GLU A 49 -9.02 2.24 -0.57
N VAL A 50 -9.89 2.21 0.44
CA VAL A 50 -11.00 3.17 0.58
C VAL A 50 -10.79 3.96 1.86
N ILE A 51 -10.77 5.29 1.73
CA ILE A 51 -10.80 6.19 2.88
C ILE A 51 -12.26 6.32 3.31
N PRO A 52 -12.62 6.01 4.57
CA PRO A 52 -14.02 5.95 5.02
C PRO A 52 -14.64 7.34 5.25
N GLN A 53 -14.27 8.33 4.43
CA GLN A 53 -15.06 9.55 4.19
C GLN A 53 -16.09 9.34 3.06
N THR A 54 -15.93 8.27 2.27
CA THR A 54 -16.84 7.86 1.21
C THR A 54 -17.21 6.39 1.39
N ILE A 55 -18.30 5.98 0.77
CA ILE A 55 -18.62 4.59 0.50
C ILE A 55 -18.27 4.33 -0.96
N ALA A 56 -17.52 3.27 -1.23
CA ALA A 56 -17.14 2.86 -2.56
C ALA A 56 -18.00 1.67 -2.98
N ASP A 57 -18.80 1.84 -4.04
CA ASP A 57 -19.54 0.75 -4.67
C ASP A 57 -18.77 0.28 -5.90
N ILE A 58 -17.83 -0.63 -5.66
CA ILE A 58 -16.93 -1.14 -6.69
C ILE A 58 -16.72 -2.65 -6.53
N ASP A 59 -16.66 -3.35 -7.65
CA ASP A 59 -16.35 -4.77 -7.66
C ASP A 59 -14.85 -5.02 -7.95
N PHE A 60 -13.98 -4.56 -7.05
CA PHE A 60 -12.53 -4.74 -7.17
C PHE A 60 -11.88 -5.11 -5.84
N TYR A 61 -11.15 -6.23 -5.84
CA TYR A 61 -10.61 -6.87 -4.63
C TYR A 61 -9.16 -7.33 -4.86
N PRO A 62 -8.33 -7.43 -3.81
CA PRO A 62 -8.64 -7.18 -2.41
C PRO A 62 -8.92 -5.69 -2.10
N MET A 63 -9.91 -5.46 -1.23
CA MET A 63 -10.29 -4.13 -0.73
C MET A 63 -9.81 -3.96 0.71
N SER A 64 -9.32 -2.77 1.01
CA SER A 64 -8.79 -2.37 2.31
C SER A 64 -9.39 -1.05 2.77
N ILE A 65 -10.01 -1.00 3.95
CA ILE A 65 -10.53 0.26 4.51
C ILE A 65 -9.46 0.91 5.39
N ARG A 66 -9.07 2.15 5.06
CA ARG A 66 -8.01 2.91 5.73
C ARG A 66 -8.56 3.76 6.88
N MET A 67 -8.96 3.10 7.97
CA MET A 67 -9.42 3.77 9.19
C MET A 67 -8.32 4.58 9.88
N ASP A 68 -7.05 4.27 9.59
CA ASP A 68 -5.87 5.03 9.99
C ASP A 68 -5.75 6.39 9.26
N TYR A 69 -6.26 6.49 8.03
CA TYR A 69 -6.28 7.77 7.28
C TYR A 69 -7.44 8.66 7.67
N HIS A 70 -8.58 8.05 8.00
CA HIS A 70 -9.73 8.75 8.56
C HIS A 70 -10.55 7.77 9.39
N PHE A 71 -10.73 8.05 10.68
CA PHE A 71 -11.45 7.12 11.55
C PHE A 71 -12.95 7.40 11.54
N ASN A 72 -13.74 6.56 10.88
CA ASN A 72 -15.21 6.69 10.81
C ASN A 72 -15.90 5.32 10.81
N GLU A 73 -16.36 4.89 11.98
CA GLU A 73 -17.00 3.57 12.14
C GLU A 73 -18.35 3.45 11.45
N ARG A 74 -19.10 4.55 11.34
CA ARG A 74 -20.40 4.55 10.63
C ARG A 74 -20.18 4.18 9.18
N ASN A 75 -19.22 4.83 8.52
CA ASN A 75 -18.91 4.56 7.13
C ASN A 75 -18.22 3.21 6.96
N LEU A 76 -17.42 2.75 7.92
CA LEU A 76 -16.91 1.38 7.94
C LEU A 76 -18.05 0.35 7.89
N VAL A 77 -19.00 0.42 8.82
CA VAL A 77 -20.14 -0.53 8.86
C VAL A 77 -20.99 -0.44 7.59
N GLN A 78 -21.22 0.78 7.09
CA GLN A 78 -21.97 0.99 5.86
C GLN A 78 -21.25 0.41 4.63
N GLN A 79 -19.92 0.53 4.56
CA GLN A 79 -19.12 -0.05 3.48
C GLN A 79 -19.24 -1.58 3.43
N PHE A 80 -19.27 -2.24 4.60
CA PHE A 80 -19.51 -3.68 4.65
C PHE A 80 -20.92 -4.07 4.21
N SER A 81 -21.87 -3.14 4.10
CA SER A 81 -23.23 -3.41 3.63
C SER A 81 -23.36 -3.33 2.10
N THR A 82 -22.34 -2.84 1.39
CA THR A 82 -22.37 -2.74 -0.08
C THR A 82 -21.88 -4.00 -0.79
N THR A 83 -21.34 -4.98 -0.05
CA THR A 83 -20.74 -6.18 -0.63
C THR A 83 -20.76 -7.35 0.34
N ASP A 84 -20.80 -8.56 -0.22
CA ASP A 84 -20.66 -9.80 0.52
C ASP A 84 -19.22 -10.35 0.54
N LYS A 85 -18.30 -9.70 -0.18
CA LYS A 85 -16.90 -10.12 -0.24
C LYS A 85 -16.13 -9.74 1.04
N PRO A 86 -15.10 -10.51 1.42
CA PRO A 86 -14.24 -10.16 2.54
C PRO A 86 -13.49 -8.84 2.32
N ILE A 87 -13.34 -8.05 3.39
CA ILE A 87 -12.66 -6.75 3.37
C ILE A 87 -11.60 -6.68 4.47
N ASN A 88 -10.42 -6.14 4.13
CA ASN A 88 -9.37 -5.83 5.09
C ASN A 88 -9.62 -4.49 5.77
N ILE A 89 -9.21 -4.36 7.02
CA ILE A 89 -9.28 -3.08 7.77
C ILE A 89 -7.88 -2.73 8.25
N ILE A 90 -7.42 -1.52 7.95
CA ILE A 90 -6.18 -0.96 8.49
C ILE A 90 -6.55 0.15 9.46
N THR A 91 -6.08 0.07 10.70
CA THR A 91 -6.41 1.04 11.76
C THR A 91 -5.27 1.14 12.78
N ASN A 92 -5.02 2.34 13.30
CA ASN A 92 -4.22 2.56 14.52
C ASN A 92 -5.10 2.75 15.77
N LYS A 93 -6.42 2.82 15.60
CA LYS A 93 -7.38 3.06 16.68
C LYS A 93 -8.33 1.88 16.91
N PRO A 94 -8.78 1.66 18.16
CA PRO A 94 -9.79 0.65 18.47
C PRO A 94 -11.11 0.91 17.73
N ILE A 95 -11.68 -0.14 17.15
CA ILE A 95 -13.05 -0.14 16.61
C ILE A 95 -14.00 -0.66 17.69
N SER A 96 -15.16 0.00 17.84
CA SER A 96 -16.16 -0.37 18.84
C SER A 96 -16.65 -1.80 18.67
N GLU A 97 -16.96 -2.43 19.80
CA GLU A 97 -17.50 -3.79 19.85
C GLU A 97 -18.80 -3.93 19.05
N ALA A 98 -19.66 -2.90 19.11
CA ALA A 98 -20.90 -2.85 18.34
C ALA A 98 -20.65 -2.86 16.81
N ALA A 99 -19.64 -2.13 16.34
CA ALA A 99 -19.27 -2.14 14.92
C ALA A 99 -18.65 -3.48 14.51
N LEU A 100 -17.71 -4.02 15.30
CA LEU A 100 -17.07 -5.30 15.04
C LEU A 100 -18.09 -6.45 14.95
N LEU A 101 -19.03 -6.55 15.90
CA LEU A 101 -20.03 -7.62 15.91
C LEU A 101 -20.93 -7.61 14.66
N LYS A 102 -21.21 -6.42 14.10
CA LYS A 102 -22.00 -6.28 12.87
C LYS A 102 -21.27 -6.80 11.63
N ILE A 103 -19.94 -6.59 11.56
CA ILE A 103 -19.18 -6.84 10.33
C ILE A 103 -18.24 -8.07 10.40
N ARG A 104 -18.02 -8.64 11.60
CA ARG A 104 -16.97 -9.66 11.88
C ARG A 104 -16.90 -10.82 10.91
N LYS A 105 -18.03 -11.29 10.39
CA LYS A 105 -18.09 -12.47 9.49
C LYS A 105 -17.44 -12.21 8.12
N ARG A 106 -17.30 -10.94 7.72
CA ARG A 106 -16.73 -10.52 6.44
C ARG A 106 -15.40 -9.80 6.58
N ILE A 107 -14.86 -9.70 7.80
CA ILE A 107 -13.51 -9.13 7.98
C ILE A 107 -12.52 -10.20 7.53
N GLU A 108 -11.76 -9.91 6.47
CA GLU A 108 -10.66 -10.77 6.02
C GLU A 108 -9.52 -10.74 7.06
N CYS A 109 -9.05 -9.54 7.39
CA CYS A 109 -8.01 -9.32 8.39
C CYS A 109 -8.04 -7.87 8.91
N ILE A 110 -7.85 -7.68 10.21
CA ILE A 110 -7.52 -6.39 10.82
C ILE A 110 -6.01 -6.24 10.87
N TYR A 111 -5.47 -5.28 10.13
CA TYR A 111 -4.09 -4.84 10.24
C TYR A 111 -4.03 -3.68 11.24
N TYR A 112 -3.62 -3.99 12.47
CA TYR A 112 -3.52 -2.99 13.54
C TYR A 112 -2.12 -2.37 13.54
N LEU A 113 -2.07 -1.06 13.31
CA LEU A 113 -0.85 -0.27 13.36
C LEU A 113 -0.57 0.12 14.82
N ILE A 114 0.49 -0.45 15.38
CA ILE A 114 0.96 -0.14 16.74
C ILE A 114 1.80 1.13 16.68
N GLU A 115 1.28 2.16 17.35
CA GLU A 115 1.89 3.47 17.54
C GLU A 115 2.04 3.76 19.06
N ASP A 116 2.36 5.01 19.42
CA ASP A 116 2.56 5.38 20.82
C ASP A 116 1.28 5.25 21.66
N ASP A 117 0.10 5.53 21.09
CA ASP A 117 -1.26 5.49 21.70
C ASP A 117 -1.99 4.13 21.54
N GLU A 118 -1.23 3.05 21.45
CA GLU A 118 -1.74 1.70 21.25
C GLU A 118 -2.69 1.18 22.36
N ASN A 119 -3.54 0.22 22.00
CA ASN A 119 -4.53 -0.37 22.90
C ASN A 119 -4.62 -1.90 22.73
N PRO A 120 -3.95 -2.71 23.58
CA PRO A 120 -3.92 -4.17 23.45
C PRO A 120 -5.30 -4.79 23.67
N ALA A 121 -6.15 -4.15 24.50
CA ALA A 121 -7.49 -4.64 24.78
C ALA A 121 -8.39 -4.65 23.53
N PHE A 122 -8.09 -3.85 22.50
CA PHE A 122 -8.75 -3.97 21.19
C PHE A 122 -8.43 -5.30 20.50
N ILE A 123 -7.18 -5.73 20.54
CA ILE A 123 -6.72 -6.97 19.92
C ILE A 123 -7.23 -8.19 20.69
N GLU A 124 -7.28 -8.12 22.02
CA GLU A 124 -7.94 -9.14 22.85
C GLU A 124 -9.41 -9.33 22.44
N LYS A 125 -10.14 -8.24 22.21
CA LYS A 125 -11.53 -8.29 21.72
C LYS A 125 -11.62 -8.91 20.32
N ALA A 126 -10.74 -8.52 19.39
CA ALA A 126 -10.69 -9.10 18.06
C ALA A 126 -10.43 -10.63 18.12
N LYS A 127 -9.48 -11.06 18.96
CA LYS A 127 -9.18 -12.47 19.23
C LYS A 127 -10.41 -13.21 19.79
N ARG A 128 -11.08 -12.63 20.80
CA ARG A 128 -12.30 -13.20 21.40
C ARG A 128 -13.44 -13.36 20.38
N PHE A 129 -13.57 -12.43 19.44
CA PHE A 129 -14.55 -12.50 18.35
C PHE A 129 -14.14 -13.38 17.18
N GLN A 130 -12.96 -14.02 17.26
CA GLN A 130 -12.39 -14.86 16.21
C GLN A 130 -12.20 -14.07 14.90
N ILE A 131 -11.87 -12.78 15.01
CA ILE A 131 -11.54 -11.93 13.87
C ILE A 131 -10.05 -12.07 13.59
N PRO A 132 -9.62 -12.40 12.36
CA PRO A 132 -8.20 -12.46 12.03
C PRO A 132 -7.55 -11.08 12.16
N PHE A 133 -6.33 -11.03 12.70
CA PHE A 133 -5.57 -9.78 12.83
C PHE A 133 -4.06 -9.98 12.63
N LYS A 134 -3.39 -8.90 12.23
CA LYS A 134 -1.93 -8.78 12.15
C LYS A 134 -1.50 -7.48 12.81
N LEU A 135 -0.42 -7.54 13.58
CA LEU A 135 0.15 -6.38 14.26
C LEU A 135 1.34 -5.86 13.46
N MET A 136 1.30 -4.59 13.09
CA MET A 136 2.35 -3.96 12.30
C MET A 136 2.80 -2.67 12.98
N SER A 137 4.03 -2.25 12.73
CA SER A 137 4.51 -0.96 13.23
C SER A 137 5.60 -0.39 12.34
N TYR A 138 5.54 0.90 12.05
CA TYR A 138 6.60 1.66 11.39
C TYR A 138 7.62 2.24 12.39
N MET A 139 7.42 2.02 13.69
CA MET A 139 8.28 2.56 14.73
C MET A 139 9.67 1.92 14.72
N GLU A 140 10.60 2.57 15.40
CA GLU A 140 11.93 2.03 15.59
C GLU A 140 11.96 0.72 16.36
N LYS A 141 12.99 -0.08 16.12
CA LYS A 141 13.11 -1.44 16.67
C LYS A 141 13.10 -1.42 18.22
N SER A 142 13.73 -0.42 18.82
CA SER A 142 13.74 -0.22 20.29
C SER A 142 12.33 0.02 20.82
N LYS A 143 11.57 0.96 20.25
CA LYS A 143 10.18 1.24 20.66
C LYS A 143 9.26 0.03 20.48
N ILE A 144 9.45 -0.76 19.42
CA ILE A 144 8.71 -2.01 19.23
C ILE A 144 9.06 -3.01 20.35
N GLN A 145 10.33 -3.12 20.72
CA GLN A 145 10.79 -4.02 21.79
C GLN A 145 10.10 -3.72 23.12
N ASP A 146 9.94 -2.45 23.46
CA ASP A 146 9.27 -2.01 24.70
C ASP A 146 7.78 -2.39 24.73
N LYS A 147 7.15 -2.47 23.56
CA LYS A 147 5.72 -2.82 23.41
C LYS A 147 5.47 -4.33 23.32
N LYS A 148 6.48 -5.15 22.98
CA LYS A 148 6.31 -6.60 22.75
C LYS A 148 5.66 -7.34 23.91
N LEU A 149 6.00 -6.99 25.15
CA LEU A 149 5.48 -7.68 26.33
C LEU A 149 3.94 -7.61 26.40
N LYS A 150 3.34 -6.48 25.99
CA LYS A 150 1.88 -6.27 25.98
C LYS A 150 1.14 -7.14 24.94
N TYR A 151 1.84 -7.60 23.91
CA TYR A 151 1.27 -8.34 22.78
C TYR A 151 1.77 -9.79 22.71
N MET A 152 2.58 -10.22 23.69
CA MET A 152 3.28 -11.51 23.67
C MET A 152 2.32 -12.70 23.52
N ASP A 153 1.18 -12.67 24.20
CA ASP A 153 0.16 -13.73 24.15
C ASP A 153 -0.87 -13.53 23.01
N LEU A 154 -0.72 -12.46 22.23
CA LEU A 154 -1.65 -12.07 21.17
C LEU A 154 -1.08 -12.42 19.80
N ALA A 155 0.02 -11.78 19.40
CA ALA A 155 0.70 -12.00 18.12
C ALA A 155 2.06 -11.27 18.07
N PRO A 156 2.99 -11.71 17.21
CA PRO A 156 4.21 -10.95 16.94
C PRO A 156 3.90 -9.60 16.26
N ILE A 157 4.67 -8.57 16.61
CA ILE A 157 4.62 -7.26 15.96
C ILE A 157 5.60 -7.26 14.79
N PHE A 158 5.09 -7.08 13.57
CA PHE A 158 5.90 -7.02 12.35
C PHE A 158 6.36 -5.59 12.06
N LYS A 159 7.67 -5.33 12.18
CA LYS A 159 8.27 -4.05 11.78
C LYS A 159 8.09 -3.86 10.27
N GLN A 160 7.50 -2.74 9.87
CA GLN A 160 7.41 -2.30 8.49
C GLN A 160 8.60 -1.38 8.18
N LYS A 161 9.06 -1.41 6.92
CA LYS A 161 10.15 -0.57 6.45
C LYS A 161 9.60 0.76 5.92
N ILE A 162 10.29 1.85 6.23
CA ILE A 162 10.21 3.11 5.48
C ILE A 162 11.47 3.14 4.61
N ALA A 163 11.31 3.22 3.30
CA ALA A 163 12.46 3.28 2.42
C ALA A 163 13.19 4.63 2.53
N ASP A 164 14.52 4.62 2.40
CA ASP A 164 15.29 5.83 2.14
C ASP A 164 15.77 5.77 0.67
N PRO A 165 15.36 6.71 -0.21
CA PRO A 165 15.85 6.75 -1.59
C PRO A 165 17.37 6.79 -1.70
N LYS A 166 18.07 7.36 -0.71
CA LYS A 166 19.54 7.44 -0.68
C LYS A 166 20.21 6.08 -0.45
N GLU A 167 19.49 5.13 0.14
CA GLU A 167 19.97 3.76 0.36
C GLU A 167 19.67 2.84 -0.84
N ILE A 168 18.88 3.29 -1.81
CA ILE A 168 18.46 2.48 -2.95
C ILE A 168 19.42 2.73 -4.12
N LYS A 169 20.10 1.66 -4.56
CA LYS A 169 21.13 1.74 -5.60
C LYS A 169 20.65 2.46 -6.87
N GLU A 170 19.43 2.19 -7.28
CA GLU A 170 18.78 2.73 -8.48
C GLU A 170 18.32 4.19 -8.31
N LEU A 171 18.14 4.69 -7.08
CA LEU A 171 17.57 6.02 -6.80
C LEU A 171 18.56 7.01 -6.17
N LYS A 172 19.64 6.53 -5.54
CA LYS A 172 20.52 7.36 -4.69
C LYS A 172 21.18 8.56 -5.38
N ASN A 173 21.31 8.54 -6.70
CA ASN A 173 21.93 9.60 -7.51
C ASN A 173 20.92 10.29 -8.44
N GLU A 174 19.64 9.97 -8.29
CA GLU A 174 18.57 10.50 -9.12
C GLU A 174 18.03 11.81 -8.54
N ASP A 175 17.67 12.76 -9.42
CA ASP A 175 16.85 13.90 -9.02
C ASP A 175 15.38 13.46 -8.91
N LEU A 176 14.92 13.22 -7.67
CA LEU A 176 13.56 12.77 -7.38
C LEU A 176 12.47 13.70 -7.95
N SER A 177 12.75 15.00 -8.11
CA SER A 177 11.78 15.96 -8.65
C SER A 177 11.52 15.77 -10.15
N SER A 178 12.43 15.10 -10.85
CA SER A 178 12.34 14.74 -12.26
C SER A 178 11.65 13.38 -12.50
N LEU A 179 11.41 12.62 -11.43
CA LEU A 179 10.86 11.27 -11.51
C LEU A 179 9.35 11.23 -11.37
N TYR A 180 8.79 10.18 -11.95
CA TYR A 180 7.38 9.86 -11.93
C TYR A 180 7.17 8.44 -11.44
N TYR A 181 5.95 8.09 -11.06
CA TYR A 181 5.60 6.74 -10.62
C TYR A 181 4.27 6.26 -11.18
N PHE A 182 4.21 4.96 -11.40
CA PHE A 182 2.98 4.19 -11.55
C PHE A 182 2.72 3.41 -10.26
N SER A 183 1.45 3.13 -10.01
CA SER A 183 1.04 2.12 -9.04
C SER A 183 -0.06 1.25 -9.62
N ASN A 184 -0.18 0.01 -9.15
CA ASN A 184 -1.38 -0.82 -9.33
C ASN A 184 -2.30 -0.79 -8.10
N LYS A 185 -1.92 -0.05 -7.06
CA LYS A 185 -2.82 0.34 -5.98
C LYS A 185 -3.70 1.52 -6.41
N ARG A 186 -4.96 1.54 -5.95
CA ARG A 186 -5.86 2.69 -6.08
C ARG A 186 -6.41 3.09 -4.71
N VAL A 187 -6.25 4.35 -4.34
CA VAL A 187 -6.84 4.93 -3.13
C VAL A 187 -8.08 5.72 -3.55
N LEU A 188 -9.23 5.42 -2.96
CA LEU A 188 -10.52 6.01 -3.28
C LEU A 188 -10.96 6.95 -2.17
N ASN A 189 -11.30 8.19 -2.55
CA ASN A 189 -11.93 9.13 -1.63
C ASN A 189 -12.80 10.13 -2.40
N LYS A 190 -14.05 10.35 -1.95
CA LYS A 190 -14.98 11.36 -2.48
C LYS A 190 -15.06 11.40 -4.02
N GLY A 191 -15.21 10.24 -4.65
CA GLY A 191 -15.30 10.09 -6.11
C GLY A 191 -14.00 10.31 -6.88
N LYS A 192 -12.88 10.56 -6.19
CA LYS A 192 -11.55 10.70 -6.78
C LYS A 192 -10.71 9.44 -6.53
N ILE A 193 -9.80 9.20 -7.46
CA ILE A 193 -8.85 8.09 -7.45
C ILE A 193 -7.45 8.66 -7.30
N TYR A 194 -6.62 8.05 -6.45
CA TYR A 194 -5.22 8.41 -6.25
C TYR A 194 -4.34 7.16 -6.39
N LEU A 195 -3.08 7.33 -6.80
CA LEU A 195 -2.13 6.22 -6.94
C LEU A 195 -1.46 5.81 -5.62
N SER A 196 -1.52 6.66 -4.60
CA SER A 196 -0.90 6.45 -3.30
C SER A 196 -1.55 7.32 -2.23
N LYS A 197 -1.21 7.06 -0.96
CA LYS A 197 -1.54 7.97 0.15
C LYS A 197 -0.89 9.34 -0.01
N ALA A 198 0.40 9.37 -0.34
CA ALA A 198 1.12 10.63 -0.54
C ALA A 198 0.47 11.48 -1.65
N GLY A 199 0.00 10.85 -2.74
CA GLY A 199 -0.77 11.53 -3.78
C GLY A 199 -2.12 12.06 -3.30
N TYR A 200 -2.80 11.32 -2.41
CA TYR A 200 -4.02 11.81 -1.76
C TYR A 200 -3.75 13.05 -0.90
N ASP A 201 -2.72 13.02 -0.04
CA ASP A 201 -2.38 14.13 0.85
C ASP A 201 -1.88 15.36 0.08
N ALA A 202 -1.17 15.15 -1.03
CA ALA A 202 -0.75 16.21 -1.94
C ALA A 202 -1.88 16.74 -2.84
N GLY A 203 -3.09 16.18 -2.76
CA GLY A 203 -4.23 16.61 -3.57
C GLY A 203 -4.06 16.34 -5.08
N GLN A 204 -3.36 15.26 -5.45
CA GLN A 204 -3.04 14.87 -6.82
C GLN A 204 -3.95 13.73 -7.31
N PRO A 205 -5.21 13.99 -7.70
CA PRO A 205 -6.06 12.95 -8.27
C PRO A 205 -5.46 12.42 -9.57
N HIS A 206 -5.67 11.14 -9.82
CA HIS A 206 -5.22 10.45 -11.01
C HIS A 206 -6.29 10.53 -12.10
N GLU A 207 -6.03 11.34 -13.12
CA GLU A 207 -7.02 11.66 -14.17
C GLU A 207 -7.02 10.66 -15.34
N SER A 208 -5.88 10.02 -15.63
CA SER A 208 -5.75 9.06 -16.74
C SER A 208 -5.11 7.77 -16.26
N LYS A 209 -5.77 6.63 -16.53
CA LYS A 209 -5.38 5.28 -16.07
C LYS A 209 -3.94 4.90 -16.44
N ASP A 210 -3.40 5.49 -17.49
CA ASP A 210 -2.13 5.08 -18.11
C ASP A 210 -1.02 6.14 -17.97
N SER A 211 -1.27 7.23 -17.26
CA SER A 211 -0.26 8.28 -17.03
C SER A 211 0.41 8.15 -15.66
N PRO A 212 1.75 8.23 -15.56
CA PRO A 212 2.40 8.26 -14.26
C PRO A 212 2.19 9.62 -13.58
N GLN A 213 2.32 9.68 -12.27
CA GLN A 213 2.27 10.94 -11.50
C GLN A 213 3.67 11.32 -11.00
N LYS A 214 3.91 12.60 -10.73
CA LYS A 214 5.17 13.03 -10.12
C LYS A 214 5.32 12.41 -8.73
N ILE A 215 6.56 12.08 -8.34
CA ILE A 215 6.85 11.62 -6.98
C ILE A 215 6.49 12.72 -5.98
N VAL A 216 5.89 12.31 -4.85
CA VAL A 216 5.67 13.16 -3.67
C VAL A 216 6.65 12.71 -2.61
N ASP A 217 7.79 13.40 -2.49
CA ASP A 217 8.86 13.05 -1.55
C ASP A 217 8.40 13.24 -0.10
N SER A 218 7.90 12.16 0.50
CA SER A 218 7.28 12.13 1.82
C SER A 218 7.41 10.75 2.43
N GLU A 219 7.35 10.66 3.76
CA GLU A 219 7.44 9.38 4.48
C GLU A 219 6.40 8.36 3.98
N ASP A 220 5.15 8.79 3.76
CA ASP A 220 4.07 7.92 3.29
C ASP A 220 4.28 7.41 1.86
N PHE A 221 4.96 8.18 1.00
CA PHE A 221 5.38 7.67 -0.30
C PHE A 221 6.38 6.54 -0.14
N TRP A 222 7.39 6.73 0.71
CA TRP A 222 8.45 5.75 0.90
C TRP A 222 8.04 4.51 1.70
N LYS A 223 6.98 4.58 2.50
CA LYS A 223 6.30 3.39 3.08
C LYS A 223 5.71 2.47 2.02
N GLU A 224 5.36 3.02 0.86
CA GLU A 224 4.63 2.33 -0.20
C GLU A 224 5.50 2.00 -1.41
N LEU A 225 6.82 2.23 -1.33
CA LEU A 225 7.75 2.08 -2.45
C LEU A 225 7.63 0.74 -3.18
N ASP A 226 7.43 -0.36 -2.43
CA ASP A 226 7.27 -1.70 -3.02
C ASP A 226 6.05 -1.81 -3.94
N CYS A 227 5.05 -0.94 -3.82
CA CYS A 227 3.87 -0.90 -4.68
C CYS A 227 4.06 -0.05 -5.95
N PHE A 228 5.25 0.52 -6.18
CA PHE A 228 5.48 1.49 -7.25
C PHE A 228 6.42 0.97 -8.34
N LYS A 229 6.21 1.49 -9.54
CA LYS A 229 7.20 1.51 -10.61
C LYS A 229 7.61 2.96 -10.83
N ILE A 230 8.87 3.27 -10.59
CA ILE A 230 9.43 4.61 -10.77
C ILE A 230 10.04 4.70 -12.16
N VAL A 231 9.74 5.81 -12.84
CA VAL A 231 10.17 6.08 -14.20
C VAL A 231 10.70 7.50 -14.34
N ARG A 232 11.58 7.71 -15.32
CA ARG A 232 12.05 9.01 -15.77
C ARG A 232 11.46 9.30 -17.14
N LYS A 233 11.06 10.54 -17.42
CA LYS A 233 10.60 10.92 -18.76
C LYS A 233 11.80 10.97 -19.73
N VAL A 234 11.65 10.37 -20.90
CA VAL A 234 12.63 10.43 -21.99
C VAL A 234 12.30 11.66 -22.85
N SER A 235 13.29 12.52 -23.08
CA SER A 235 13.18 13.72 -23.90
C SER A 235 13.01 13.42 -25.38
#